data_AF-D2MNT4-F1
#
_entry.id   AF-D2MNT4-F1
#
_cell.length_a   1.000
_cell.length_b   1.000
_cell.length_c   1.000
_cell.angle_alpha   90.00
_cell.angle_beta   90.00
_cell.angle_gamma   90.00
#
_symmetry.space_group_name_H-M   'P 1'
#
loop_
_entity.id
_entity.type
_entity.pdbx_description
1 polymer ?
#
loop_
_entity_poly.entity_id
_entity_poly.type
_entity_poly.pdbx_seq_one_letter_code
_entity_poly.pdbx_strand_id
1 'polypeptide(L)'
;MNLFIKKITIENPKINREHFFIVGFCPEIERYLLCVHISWVAGYDRYYAIDERDIALYEDDPEAFYQTYANEIKADRTKRLLGAGALRDYDFRGLPDEIFKSLNPHPLFKGYYYKDEILYAQIKINDRFFTIPPIYDEK
;
A
#
# COMPACT_ATOMS: atom_id res chain seq x y z
N MET A 1 13.69 -6.42 9.44
CA MET A 1 14.55 -5.86 8.37
C MET A 1 14.04 -4.45 8.08
N ASN A 2 14.92 -3.45 8.06
CA ASN A 2 14.54 -2.07 7.72
C ASN A 2 15.09 -1.78 6.31
N LEU A 3 14.21 -1.65 5.33
CA LEU A 3 14.61 -1.50 3.93
C LEU A 3 13.93 -0.27 3.31
N PHE A 4 14.74 0.59 2.70
CA PHE A 4 14.21 1.62 1.82
C PHE A 4 13.88 1.02 0.46
N ILE A 5 12.63 1.20 0.03
CA ILE A 5 12.09 0.62 -1.20
C ILE A 5 11.59 1.76 -2.06
N LYS A 6 12.18 1.96 -3.23
CA LYS A 6 11.78 3.07 -4.11
C LYS A 6 10.42 2.83 -4.77
N LYS A 7 10.14 1.58 -5.14
CA LYS A 7 8.95 1.16 -5.87
C LYS A 7 8.62 -0.28 -5.50
N ILE A 8 7.34 -0.60 -5.43
CA ILE A 8 6.84 -1.98 -5.31
C ILE A 8 6.79 -2.61 -6.70
N THR A 9 7.32 -3.81 -6.84
CA THR A 9 7.17 -4.64 -8.03
C THR A 9 6.46 -5.95 -7.69
N ILE A 10 5.82 -6.54 -8.69
CA ILE A 10 5.08 -7.80 -8.56
C ILE A 10 5.63 -8.77 -9.60
N GLU A 11 6.17 -9.88 -9.13
CA GLU A 11 6.58 -11.02 -9.93
C GLU A 11 5.38 -11.92 -10.23
N ASN A 12 5.35 -12.47 -11.44
CA ASN A 12 4.29 -13.33 -11.97
C ASN A 12 2.87 -12.76 -11.72
N PRO A 13 2.60 -11.49 -12.11
CA PRO A 13 1.35 -10.82 -11.78
C PRO A 13 0.15 -11.49 -12.46
N LYS A 14 -0.88 -11.80 -11.68
CA LYS A 14 -2.21 -12.16 -12.19
C LYS A 14 -3.09 -10.91 -12.14
N ILE A 15 -3.47 -10.41 -13.31
CA ILE A 15 -4.16 -9.13 -13.46
C ILE A 15 -5.66 -9.36 -13.59
N ASN A 16 -6.44 -8.79 -12.70
CA ASN A 16 -7.89 -8.73 -12.79
C ASN A 16 -8.34 -7.33 -13.22
N ARG A 17 -8.76 -7.21 -14.48
CA ARG A 17 -9.17 -5.92 -15.06
C ARG A 17 -10.60 -5.51 -14.68
N GLU A 18 -11.45 -6.47 -14.32
CA GLU A 18 -12.84 -6.22 -13.94
C GLU A 18 -12.91 -5.56 -12.56
N HIS A 19 -12.11 -6.08 -11.62
CA HIS A 19 -12.03 -5.58 -10.25
C HIS A 19 -10.81 -4.69 -9.99
N PHE A 20 -10.08 -4.31 -11.04
CA PHE A 20 -8.95 -3.37 -10.98
C PHE A 20 -7.88 -3.74 -9.94
N PHE A 21 -7.46 -5.01 -9.90
CA PHE A 21 -6.39 -5.43 -9.01
C PHE A 21 -5.38 -6.36 -9.66
N ILE A 22 -4.23 -6.52 -9.02
CA ILE A 22 -3.18 -7.47 -9.36
C ILE A 22 -2.87 -8.30 -8.12
N VAL A 23 -2.68 -9.61 -8.27
CA VAL A 23 -2.08 -10.45 -7.23
C VAL A 23 -0.74 -11.03 -7.68
N GLY A 24 0.20 -11.18 -6.77
CA GLY A 24 1.50 -11.81 -7.05
C GLY A 24 2.51 -11.58 -5.94
N PHE A 25 3.75 -12.00 -6.18
CA PHE A 25 4.83 -11.93 -5.17
C PHE A 25 5.62 -10.63 -5.30
N CYS A 26 5.89 -9.96 -4.18
CA CYS A 26 6.73 -8.77 -4.10
C CYS A 26 8.10 -9.14 -3.52
N PRO A 27 9.17 -9.14 -4.34
CA PRO A 27 10.50 -9.54 -3.89
C PRO A 27 11.12 -8.54 -2.91
N GLU A 28 10.74 -7.26 -2.95
CA GLU A 28 11.32 -6.25 -2.06
C GLU A 28 10.96 -6.44 -0.58
N ILE A 29 9.83 -7.08 -0.29
CA ILE A 29 9.38 -7.37 1.08
C ILE A 29 9.12 -8.85 1.33
N GLU A 30 9.42 -9.71 0.35
CA GLU A 30 9.23 -11.16 0.40
C GLU A 30 7.80 -11.57 0.81
N ARG A 31 6.78 -10.95 0.19
CA ARG A 31 5.35 -11.17 0.50
C ARG A 31 4.50 -11.30 -0.75
N TYR A 32 3.44 -12.08 -0.68
CA TYR A 32 2.36 -12.00 -1.66
C TYR A 32 1.49 -10.79 -1.38
N LEU A 33 1.10 -10.07 -2.44
CA LEU A 33 0.32 -8.85 -2.36
C LEU A 33 -0.94 -8.95 -3.21
N LEU A 34 -2.02 -8.40 -2.67
CA LEU A 34 -3.16 -7.90 -3.42
C LEU A 34 -2.95 -6.39 -3.64
N CYS A 35 -2.72 -6.01 -4.89
CA CYS A 35 -2.51 -4.64 -5.32
C CYS A 35 -3.79 -4.10 -5.96
N VAL A 36 -4.54 -3.26 -5.24
CA VAL A 36 -5.80 -2.69 -5.74
C VAL A 36 -5.56 -1.31 -6.31
N HIS A 37 -5.96 -1.12 -7.56
CA HIS A 37 -5.79 0.14 -8.27
C HIS A 37 -6.87 1.14 -7.88
N ILE A 38 -6.44 2.34 -7.49
CA ILE A 38 -7.30 3.47 -7.13
C ILE A 38 -7.35 4.45 -8.31
N SER A 39 -8.48 4.42 -9.01
CA SER A 39 -8.77 5.33 -10.13
C SER A 39 -9.04 6.77 -9.62
N TRP A 40 -7.98 7.48 -9.27
CA TRP A 40 -7.98 8.93 -9.00
C TRP A 40 -7.22 9.69 -10.11
N VAL A 41 -7.11 11.02 -10.03
CA VAL A 41 -6.50 11.91 -11.04
C VAL A 41 -5.19 11.40 -11.67
N ALA A 42 -4.33 10.71 -10.91
CA ALA A 42 -3.08 10.14 -11.41
C ALA A 42 -3.00 8.60 -11.36
N GLY A 43 -4.01 7.93 -10.80
CA GLY A 43 -3.96 6.51 -10.47
C GLY A 43 -2.88 6.17 -9.43
N TYR A 44 -3.17 5.27 -8.50
CA TYR A 44 -2.15 4.69 -7.63
C TYR A 44 -2.66 3.38 -7.06
N ASP A 45 -1.77 2.54 -6.53
CA ASP A 45 -2.17 1.24 -5.98
C ASP A 45 -2.10 1.25 -4.46
N ARG A 46 -2.97 0.45 -3.84
CA ARG A 46 -2.87 0.05 -2.43
C ARG A 46 -2.41 -1.39 -2.33
N TYR A 47 -1.55 -1.67 -1.36
CA TYR A 47 -0.91 -2.96 -1.20
C TYR A 47 -1.42 -3.63 0.07
N TYR A 48 -2.11 -4.77 -0.10
CA TYR A 48 -2.65 -5.57 0.99
C TYR A 48 -1.87 -6.87 1.10
N ALA A 49 -1.58 -7.30 2.34
CA ALA A 49 -0.97 -8.59 2.59
C ALA A 49 -1.95 -9.73 2.29
N ILE A 50 -1.45 -10.70 1.51
CA ILE A 50 -2.07 -12.00 1.29
C ILE A 50 -0.98 -13.08 1.39
N ASP A 51 -1.35 -14.35 1.37
CA ASP A 51 -0.41 -15.47 1.38
C ASP A 51 -0.54 -16.38 0.14
N GLU A 52 0.28 -17.41 0.07
CA GLU A 52 0.30 -18.35 -1.05
C GLU A 52 -1.04 -19.11 -1.20
N ARG A 53 -1.76 -19.36 -0.10
CA ARG A 53 -3.07 -20.04 -0.12
C ARG A 53 -4.13 -19.12 -0.70
N ASP A 54 -4.04 -17.82 -0.47
CA ASP A 54 -4.92 -16.83 -1.11
C ASP A 54 -4.69 -16.77 -2.62
N ILE A 55 -3.44 -16.92 -3.08
CA ILE A 55 -3.11 -17.02 -4.51
C ILE A 55 -3.72 -18.27 -5.13
N ALA A 56 -3.64 -19.41 -4.43
CA ALA A 56 -4.27 -20.66 -4.87
C ALA A 56 -5.81 -20.54 -4.87
N LEU A 57 -6.40 -19.91 -3.85
CA LEU A 57 -7.84 -19.64 -3.79
C LEU A 57 -8.29 -18.81 -4.98
N TYR A 58 -7.53 -17.78 -5.37
CA TYR A 58 -7.85 -16.99 -6.56
C TYR A 58 -7.81 -17.79 -7.87
N GLU A 59 -7.01 -18.86 -7.95
CA GLU A 59 -6.98 -19.74 -9.14
C GLU A 59 -8.11 -20.77 -9.15
N ASP A 60 -8.38 -21.39 -8.00
CA ASP A 60 -9.32 -22.49 -7.88
C ASP A 60 -10.77 -21.99 -7.77
N ASP A 61 -11.00 -20.92 -7.00
CA ASP A 61 -12.32 -20.31 -6.77
C ASP A 61 -12.23 -18.76 -6.64
N PRO A 62 -12.19 -18.05 -7.78
CA PRO A 62 -12.12 -16.59 -7.80
C PRO A 62 -13.26 -15.90 -7.03
N GLU A 63 -14.46 -16.48 -7.03
CA GLU A 63 -15.62 -15.89 -6.37
C GLU A 63 -15.46 -15.91 -4.84
N ALA A 64 -14.98 -17.04 -4.29
CA ALA A 64 -14.62 -17.13 -2.88
C ALA A 64 -13.50 -16.14 -2.50
N PHE A 65 -12.52 -15.93 -3.37
CA PHE A 65 -11.50 -14.91 -3.18
C PHE A 65 -12.11 -13.50 -3.13
N TYR A 66 -12.99 -13.15 -4.07
CA TYR A 66 -13.65 -11.84 -4.10
C TYR A 66 -14.47 -11.57 -2.85
N GLN A 67 -15.15 -12.58 -2.32
CA GLN A 67 -15.92 -12.45 -1.07
C GLN A 67 -14.99 -12.25 0.13
N THR A 68 -13.88 -12.97 0.19
CA THR A 68 -12.88 -12.87 1.26
C THR A 68 -12.20 -11.50 1.30
N TYR A 69 -11.89 -10.95 0.13
CA TYR A 69 -11.18 -9.67 -0.07
C TYR A 69 -12.09 -8.53 -0.51
N ALA A 70 -13.40 -8.64 -0.27
CA ALA A 70 -14.40 -7.70 -0.77
C ALA A 70 -14.15 -6.26 -0.31
N ASN A 71 -13.67 -6.08 0.92
CA ASN A 71 -13.38 -4.76 1.48
C ASN A 71 -12.12 -4.16 0.82
N GLU A 72 -11.06 -4.95 0.71
CA GLU A 72 -9.81 -4.56 0.07
C GLU A 72 -10.01 -4.21 -1.41
N ILE A 73 -10.77 -5.03 -2.16
CA ILE A 73 -11.12 -4.79 -3.58
C ILE A 73 -11.95 -3.51 -3.74
N LYS A 74 -12.83 -3.20 -2.77
CA LYS A 74 -13.56 -1.92 -2.73
C LYS A 74 -12.69 -0.74 -2.29
N ALA A 75 -11.40 -0.96 -2.10
CA ALA A 75 -10.44 0.01 -1.59
C ALA A 75 -10.82 0.53 -0.19
N ASP A 76 -11.16 -0.35 0.74
CA ASP A 76 -11.13 -0.03 2.16
C ASP A 76 -9.70 -0.18 2.70
N ARG A 77 -9.29 0.68 3.63
CA ARG A 77 -7.97 0.62 4.29
C ARG A 77 -8.03 -0.33 5.49
N THR A 78 -8.19 -1.62 5.23
CA THR A 78 -8.30 -2.67 6.26
C THR A 78 -6.98 -2.91 6.99
N LYS A 79 -7.00 -3.71 8.06
CA LYS A 79 -5.78 -4.11 8.80
C LYS A 79 -4.75 -4.87 7.95
N ARG A 80 -5.14 -5.38 6.77
CA ARG A 80 -4.22 -6.02 5.82
C ARG A 80 -3.42 -5.01 5.01
N LEU A 81 -3.78 -3.73 5.03
CA LEU A 81 -3.09 -2.68 4.31
C LEU A 81 -1.65 -2.53 4.84
N LEU A 82 -0.69 -2.77 3.93
CA LEU A 82 0.72 -2.55 4.20
C LEU A 82 1.13 -1.11 3.89
N GLY A 83 0.58 -0.53 2.82
CA GLY A 83 0.83 0.85 2.40
C GLY A 83 0.21 1.14 1.03
N ALA A 84 0.50 2.32 0.49
CA ALA A 84 -0.08 2.81 -0.76
C ALA A 84 0.88 3.68 -1.57
N GLY A 85 0.65 3.77 -2.88
CA GLY A 85 1.41 4.61 -3.82
C GLY A 85 1.12 6.11 -3.72
N ALA A 86 0.26 6.56 -2.81
CA ALA A 86 -0.09 7.97 -2.64
C ALA A 86 -0.11 8.39 -1.17
N LEU A 87 0.41 9.59 -0.90
CA LEU A 87 0.52 10.15 0.46
C LEU A 87 -0.83 10.39 1.15
N ARG A 88 -1.95 10.48 0.42
CA ARG A 88 -3.29 10.66 1.00
C ARG A 88 -3.71 9.50 1.92
N ASP A 89 -3.13 8.32 1.73
CA ASP A 89 -3.43 7.15 2.57
C ASP A 89 -2.52 7.03 3.79
N TYR A 90 -1.77 8.08 4.13
CA TYR A 90 -0.83 8.10 5.23
C TYR A 90 -1.16 9.17 6.27
N ASP A 91 -0.84 8.88 7.52
CA ASP A 91 -1.24 9.68 8.68
C ASP A 91 -0.17 10.70 9.09
N PHE A 92 -0.34 11.93 8.64
CA PHE A 92 0.56 13.04 8.94
C PHE A 92 0.39 13.60 10.37
N ARG A 93 -0.60 13.15 11.16
CA ARG A 93 -0.85 13.66 12.53
C ARG A 93 0.30 13.39 13.50
N GLY A 94 1.15 12.40 13.21
CA GLY A 94 2.34 12.09 14.00
C GLY A 94 3.53 13.04 13.76
N LEU A 95 3.43 13.98 12.81
CA LEU A 95 4.50 14.96 12.57
C LEU A 95 4.48 16.06 13.64
N PRO A 96 5.66 16.58 14.03
CA PRO A 96 5.72 17.76 14.91
C PRO A 96 4.97 18.95 14.30
N ASP A 97 4.27 19.72 15.13
CA ASP A 97 3.47 20.89 14.70
C ASP A 97 4.24 21.86 13.80
N GLU A 98 5.52 22.11 14.10
CA GLU A 98 6.38 22.98 13.31
C GLU A 98 6.56 22.44 11.88
N ILE A 99 6.73 21.12 11.74
CA ILE A 99 6.87 20.44 10.45
C ILE A 99 5.53 20.46 9.73
N PHE A 100 4.44 20.16 10.44
CA PHE A 100 3.08 20.17 9.87
C PHE A 100 2.68 21.55 9.35
N LYS A 101 3.03 22.64 10.06
CA LYS A 101 2.80 24.02 9.59
C LYS A 101 3.67 24.41 8.39
N SER A 102 4.85 23.80 8.28
CA SER A 102 5.78 24.00 7.16
C SER A 102 5.54 23.05 5.97
N LEU A 103 4.51 22.19 6.03
CA LEU A 103 4.27 21.22 4.97
C LEU A 103 4.03 21.95 3.66
N ASN A 104 4.85 21.63 2.66
CA ASN A 104 4.55 21.99 1.30
C ASN A 104 3.20 21.34 0.93
N PRO A 105 2.28 22.02 0.22
CA PRO A 105 1.05 21.40 -0.29
C PRO A 105 1.29 20.11 -1.10
N HIS A 106 2.50 19.92 -1.62
CA HIS A 106 2.92 18.71 -2.34
C HIS A 106 4.20 18.12 -1.74
N PRO A 107 4.13 17.41 -0.59
CA PRO A 107 5.29 16.73 -0.02
C PRO A 107 5.82 15.67 -1.00
N LEU A 108 7.13 15.62 -1.16
CA LEU A 108 7.76 14.75 -2.15
C LEU A 108 7.85 13.32 -1.62
N PHE A 109 6.99 12.45 -2.15
CA PHE A 109 7.04 11.00 -1.89
C PHE A 109 8.32 10.42 -2.47
N LYS A 110 9.13 9.76 -1.64
CA LYS A 110 10.43 9.18 -2.03
C LYS A 110 10.39 7.68 -2.24
N GLY A 111 9.38 7.01 -1.70
CA GLY A 111 9.26 5.56 -1.64
C GLY A 111 8.82 5.14 -0.24
N TYR A 112 9.15 3.91 0.10
CA TYR A 112 8.71 3.26 1.33
C TYR A 112 9.89 2.99 2.25
N TYR A 113 9.63 3.04 3.55
CA TYR A 113 10.49 2.48 4.57
C TYR A 113 9.75 1.28 5.16
N TYR A 114 10.17 0.07 4.78
CA TYR A 114 9.55 -1.16 5.25
C TYR A 114 10.06 -1.50 6.65
N LYS A 115 9.15 -1.57 7.62
CA LYS A 115 9.43 -1.90 9.03
C LYS A 115 8.19 -2.49 9.66
N ASP A 116 8.36 -3.49 10.53
CA ASP A 116 7.28 -4.13 11.28
C ASP A 116 6.11 -4.58 10.38
N GLU A 117 6.46 -5.12 9.21
CA GLU A 117 5.53 -5.54 8.16
C GLU A 117 4.73 -4.42 7.48
N ILE A 118 5.02 -3.16 7.78
CA ILE A 118 4.33 -1.98 7.22
C ILE A 118 5.24 -1.21 6.26
N LEU A 119 4.67 -0.76 5.15
CA LEU A 119 5.28 0.15 4.17
C LEU A 119 5.00 1.60 4.58
N TYR A 120 5.84 2.16 5.46
CA TYR A 120 5.73 3.58 5.81
C TYR A 120 6.11 4.45 4.62
N ALA A 121 5.36 5.52 4.35
CA ALA A 121 5.75 6.48 3.33
C ALA A 121 6.98 7.25 3.81
N GLN A 122 8.05 7.26 3.00
CA GLN A 122 9.18 8.14 3.23
C GLN A 122 8.96 9.45 2.47
N ILE A 123 8.99 10.56 3.21
CA ILE A 123 8.90 11.91 2.66
C ILE A 123 10.13 12.73 3.04
N LYS A 124 10.47 13.71 2.21
CA LYS A 124 11.47 14.73 2.54
C LYS A 124 10.76 16.07 2.77
N ILE A 125 10.94 16.66 3.95
CA ILE A 125 10.49 18.02 4.26
C ILE A 125 11.74 18.82 4.64
N ASN A 126 12.01 19.91 3.92
CA ASN A 126 13.27 20.64 3.98
C ASN A 126 14.47 19.67 3.76
N ASP A 127 15.39 19.57 4.72
CA ASP A 127 16.53 18.65 4.68
C ASP A 127 16.40 17.46 5.63
N ARG A 128 15.17 17.13 6.07
CA ARG A 128 14.89 16.01 6.96
C ARG A 128 13.97 14.99 6.30
N PHE A 129 14.20 13.72 6.63
CA PHE A 129 13.36 12.61 6.20
C PHE A 129 12.41 12.19 7.32
N PHE A 130 11.19 11.86 6.95
CA PHE A 130 10.15 11.37 7.86
C PHE A 130 9.53 10.10 7.28
N THR A 131 9.14 9.19 8.18
CA THR A 131 8.39 7.97 7.86
C THR A 131 6.98 8.10 8.41
N ILE A 132 5.99 8.01 7.53
CA ILE A 132 4.59 8.24 7.87
C ILE A 132 3.84 6.90 7.79
N PRO A 133 3.10 6.48 8.82
CA PRO A 133 2.33 5.23 8.79
C PRO A 133 1.09 5.37 7.88
N PRO A 134 0.57 4.26 7.33
CA PRO A 134 -0.72 4.27 6.63
C PRO A 134 -1.87 4.59 7.60
N ILE A 135 -2.98 5.09 7.05
CA ILE A 135 -4.25 5.25 7.75
C ILE A 135 -5.06 3.97 7.59
N TYR A 136 -5.71 3.51 8.65
CA TYR A 136 -6.68 2.42 8.61
C TYR A 136 -8.09 2.98 8.74
N ASP A 137 -9.06 2.39 8.05
CA ASP A 137 -10.46 2.71 8.25
C ASP A 137 -10.94 2.07 9.56
N GLU A 138 -11.55 2.88 10.44
CA GLU A 138 -12.23 2.39 11.63
C GLU A 138 -13.51 1.68 11.18
N LYS A 139 -13.44 0.36 10.96
CA LYS A 139 -14.58 -0.52 10.74
C LYS A 139 -14.48 -1.75 11.62
#